data_AF-A0A537SXK6-F1
#
_entry.id   AF-A0A537SXK6-F1
#
_cell.length_a   1.000
_cell.length_b   1.000
_cell.length_c   1.000
_cell.angle_alpha   90.00
_cell.angle_beta   90.00
_cell.angle_gamma   90.00
#
_symmetry.space_group_name_H-M   'P 1'
#
loop_
_entity.id
_entity.type
_entity.pdbx_description
1 polymer ?
#
loop_
_entity_poly.entity_id
_entity_poly.type
_entity_poly.pdbx_seq_one_letter_code
_entity_poly.pdbx_strand_id
1 'polypeptide(L)'
;MSADDIAVLRIELIDIEPLIWRRVAVPTATNLQTLHRIVQAAMGWQDYHLWEFTADDKTYGVPDPDDAGWGHKVYRASSATLARLVEKGVTAFDYTYDMGDNWEHRITIERVEPAEPGRLYPDFLGGERRCPPEDSALLNFNVSDWLHDAAEKALSPEMLEMLVLQFGVIAAMFAVAWVLRLITCGHTDRLAARVVHYIPAAIRITGLGRIVTLAYAWLLLVITERVLARSGYVLTYVYVCVGCRFLPPRGHLLAGSKLSHTCFGRF
;
A
#
# COMPACT_ATOMS: atom_id res chain seq x y z
N MET A 1 5.93 -27.02 -31.69
CA MET A 1 5.73 -27.00 -30.23
C MET A 1 4.65 -28.00 -29.88
N SER A 2 4.85 -28.79 -28.84
CA SER A 2 3.81 -29.64 -28.26
C SER A 2 2.86 -28.78 -27.42
N ALA A 3 1.61 -29.20 -27.27
CA ALA A 3 0.67 -28.56 -26.34
C ALA A 3 1.15 -28.63 -24.87
N ASP A 4 2.04 -29.58 -24.58
CA ASP A 4 2.62 -29.83 -23.26
C ASP A 4 3.94 -29.08 -23.03
N ASP A 5 4.42 -28.29 -24.00
CA ASP A 5 5.63 -27.48 -23.82
C ASP A 5 5.34 -26.32 -22.86
N ILE A 6 6.35 -25.92 -22.10
CA ILE A 6 6.34 -24.72 -21.26
C ILE A 6 7.18 -23.60 -21.90
N ALA A 7 6.81 -22.36 -21.62
CA ALA A 7 7.61 -21.18 -21.89
C ALA A 7 8.13 -20.62 -20.57
N VAL A 8 9.44 -20.37 -20.51
CA VAL A 8 10.06 -19.65 -19.40
C VAL A 8 10.10 -18.17 -19.76
N LEU A 9 9.37 -17.39 -18.98
CA LEU A 9 9.17 -15.97 -19.19
C LEU A 9 9.93 -15.18 -18.14
N ARG A 10 10.62 -14.12 -18.58
CA ARG A 10 11.17 -13.08 -17.72
C ARG A 10 10.31 -11.83 -17.87
N ILE A 11 9.74 -11.38 -16.76
CA ILE A 11 8.87 -10.21 -16.66
C ILE A 11 9.67 -9.12 -15.95
N GLU A 12 9.88 -7.99 -16.61
CA GLU A 12 10.64 -6.85 -16.11
C GLU A 12 9.75 -5.63 -16.06
N LEU A 13 9.70 -4.95 -14.91
CA LEU A 13 9.04 -3.66 -14.78
C LEU A 13 10.02 -2.59 -15.28
N ILE A 14 9.66 -1.92 -16.36
CA ILE A 14 10.56 -0.97 -17.04
C ILE A 14 10.58 0.38 -16.30
N ASP A 15 11.58 1.21 -16.59
CA ASP A 15 11.76 2.56 -16.04
C ASP A 15 11.91 2.64 -14.51
N ILE A 16 12.25 1.53 -13.85
CA ILE A 16 12.60 1.49 -12.42
C ILE A 16 14.04 1.05 -12.23
N GLU A 17 14.84 1.93 -11.60
CA GLU A 17 16.16 1.58 -11.09
C GLU A 17 16.12 1.58 -9.54
N PRO A 18 16.55 0.50 -8.89
CA PRO A 18 17.14 -0.67 -9.51
C PRO A 18 16.08 -1.70 -9.99
N LEU A 19 16.34 -2.39 -11.11
CA LEU A 19 15.38 -3.25 -11.83
C LEU A 19 14.56 -4.22 -10.95
N ILE A 20 13.25 -4.24 -11.15
CA ILE A 20 12.32 -5.20 -10.53
C ILE A 20 11.93 -6.25 -11.57
N TRP A 21 12.11 -7.54 -11.25
CA TRP A 21 11.84 -8.62 -12.21
C TRP A 21 11.28 -9.88 -11.57
N ARG A 22 10.57 -10.68 -12.38
CA ARG A 22 10.02 -12.01 -12.04
C ARG A 22 10.33 -12.98 -13.17
N ARG A 23 10.53 -14.25 -12.83
CA ARG A 23 10.67 -15.35 -13.80
C ARG A 23 9.66 -16.44 -13.48
N VAL A 24 8.90 -16.83 -14.48
CA VAL A 24 7.83 -17.82 -14.37
C VAL A 24 7.93 -18.84 -15.49
N ALA A 25 7.57 -20.09 -15.20
CA ALA A 25 7.34 -21.11 -16.22
C ALA A 25 5.84 -21.32 -16.38
N VAL A 26 5.35 -21.24 -17.61
CA VAL A 26 3.91 -21.35 -17.92
C VAL A 26 3.70 -22.27 -19.11
N PRO A 27 2.57 -23.01 -19.19
CA PRO A 27 2.25 -23.79 -20.39
C PRO A 27 2.19 -22.91 -21.64
N THR A 28 2.70 -23.38 -22.76
CA THR A 28 2.63 -22.63 -24.04
C THR A 28 1.17 -22.45 -24.53
N ALA A 29 0.26 -23.32 -24.09
CA ALA A 29 -1.18 -23.18 -24.28
C ALA A 29 -1.81 -22.01 -23.50
N THR A 30 -1.10 -21.39 -22.55
CA THR A 30 -1.58 -20.23 -21.78
C THR A 30 -1.91 -19.07 -22.73
N ASN A 31 -3.14 -18.57 -22.60
CA ASN A 31 -3.60 -17.37 -23.31
C ASN A 31 -3.21 -16.09 -22.56
N LEU A 32 -3.22 -14.94 -23.25
CA LEU A 32 -2.78 -13.67 -22.68
C LEU A 32 -3.67 -13.21 -21.51
N GLN A 33 -4.96 -13.55 -21.49
CA GLN A 33 -5.82 -13.26 -20.33
C GLN A 33 -5.41 -14.06 -19.08
N THR A 34 -4.94 -15.29 -19.27
CA THR A 34 -4.44 -16.12 -18.18
C THR A 34 -3.04 -15.66 -17.76
N LEU A 35 -2.21 -15.25 -18.73
CA LEU A 35 -0.90 -14.66 -18.47
C LEU A 35 -1.02 -13.38 -17.63
N HIS A 36 -2.00 -12.51 -17.92
CA HIS A 36 -2.32 -11.34 -17.10
C HIS A 36 -2.46 -11.71 -15.61
N ARG A 37 -3.28 -12.71 -15.30
CA ARG A 37 -3.48 -13.18 -13.91
C ARG A 37 -2.20 -13.71 -13.28
N ILE A 38 -1.33 -14.35 -14.07
CA ILE A 38 -0.03 -14.83 -13.61
C ILE A 38 0.90 -13.65 -13.30
N VAL A 39 0.92 -12.62 -14.14
CA VAL A 39 1.71 -11.40 -13.89
C VAL A 39 1.21 -10.70 -12.63
N GLN A 40 -0.11 -10.51 -12.48
CA GLN A 40 -0.72 -9.91 -11.29
C GLN A 40 -0.31 -10.66 -10.01
N ALA A 41 -0.38 -11.99 -10.02
CA ALA A 41 0.04 -12.81 -8.88
C ALA A 41 1.56 -12.73 -8.61
N ALA A 42 2.39 -12.69 -9.65
CA ALA A 42 3.85 -12.59 -9.51
C ALA A 42 4.32 -11.21 -9.00
N MET A 43 3.59 -10.14 -9.36
CA MET A 43 3.87 -8.78 -8.89
C MET A 43 3.21 -8.48 -7.54
N GLY A 44 2.12 -9.16 -7.20
CA GLY A 44 1.36 -8.94 -5.96
C GLY A 44 0.30 -7.83 -6.09
N TRP A 45 -0.27 -7.68 -7.29
CA TRP A 45 -1.36 -6.73 -7.59
C TRP A 45 -2.74 -7.40 -7.58
N GLN A 46 -3.81 -6.60 -7.51
CA GLN A 46 -5.19 -7.04 -7.26
C GLN A 46 -6.13 -6.93 -8.46
N ASP A 47 -5.62 -6.62 -9.66
CA ASP A 47 -6.39 -6.60 -10.90
C ASP A 47 -7.56 -5.58 -10.88
N TYR A 48 -7.33 -4.38 -10.34
CA TYR A 48 -8.35 -3.31 -10.33
C TYR A 48 -8.43 -2.47 -11.60
N HIS A 49 -7.36 -2.44 -12.39
CA HIS A 49 -7.26 -1.54 -13.53
C HIS A 49 -7.29 -2.24 -14.89
N LEU A 50 -7.52 -1.44 -15.92
CA LEU A 50 -7.41 -1.88 -17.31
C LEU A 50 -5.97 -2.33 -17.62
N TRP A 51 -5.85 -3.22 -18.60
CA TRP A 51 -4.57 -3.80 -18.99
C TRP A 51 -4.59 -4.28 -20.43
N GLU A 52 -3.42 -4.23 -21.05
CA GLU A 52 -3.22 -4.60 -22.45
C GLU A 52 -1.85 -5.23 -22.66
N PHE A 53 -1.77 -6.14 -23.63
CA PHE A 53 -0.50 -6.64 -24.17
C PHE A 53 -0.28 -6.11 -25.57
N THR A 54 0.94 -5.74 -25.90
CA THR A 54 1.33 -5.35 -27.27
C THR A 54 2.33 -6.36 -27.81
N ALA A 55 1.91 -7.13 -28.81
CA ALA A 55 2.72 -8.17 -29.45
C ALA A 55 2.39 -8.27 -30.95
N ASP A 56 3.39 -8.47 -31.83
CA ASP A 56 3.16 -8.62 -33.28
C ASP A 56 2.33 -7.45 -33.87
N ASP A 57 2.69 -6.21 -33.49
CA ASP A 57 2.02 -4.95 -33.85
C ASP A 57 0.51 -4.94 -33.55
N LYS A 58 0.07 -5.73 -32.56
CA LYS A 58 -1.32 -5.84 -32.14
C LYS A 58 -1.44 -5.67 -30.64
N THR A 59 -2.51 -4.96 -30.28
CA THR A 59 -2.93 -4.79 -28.89
C THR A 59 -3.93 -5.87 -28.52
N TYR A 60 -3.72 -6.54 -27.38
CA TYR A 60 -4.56 -7.60 -26.86
C TYR A 60 -5.04 -7.24 -25.45
N GLY A 61 -6.34 -7.23 -25.24
CA GLY A 61 -6.94 -6.88 -23.96
C GLY A 61 -8.37 -7.41 -23.86
N VAL A 62 -9.19 -6.71 -23.08
CA VAL A 62 -10.65 -6.90 -23.05
C VAL A 62 -11.26 -5.89 -24.02
N PRO A 63 -11.80 -6.32 -25.18
CA PRO A 63 -12.32 -5.36 -26.16
C PRO A 63 -13.55 -4.63 -25.63
N ASP A 64 -13.57 -3.31 -25.79
CA ASP A 64 -14.70 -2.44 -25.53
C ASP A 64 -15.42 -2.07 -26.84
N PRO A 65 -16.77 -2.04 -26.89
CA PRO A 65 -17.50 -1.58 -28.06
C PRO A 65 -17.10 -0.17 -28.56
N ASP A 66 -16.66 0.71 -27.66
CA ASP A 66 -16.29 2.09 -27.97
C ASP A 66 -14.85 2.23 -28.49
N ASP A 67 -13.99 1.21 -28.33
CA ASP A 67 -12.59 1.21 -28.80
C ASP A 67 -12.48 1.58 -30.29
N ALA A 68 -13.41 1.05 -31.10
CA ALA A 68 -13.47 1.30 -32.53
C ALA A 68 -13.69 2.79 -32.88
N GLY A 69 -14.35 3.55 -32.01
CA GLY A 69 -14.57 4.98 -32.17
C GLY A 69 -13.30 5.83 -32.01
N TRP A 70 -12.30 5.31 -31.30
CA TRP A 70 -11.03 5.99 -31.02
C TRP A 70 -9.88 5.57 -31.94
N GLY A 71 -10.17 4.71 -32.95
CA GLY A 71 -9.13 4.15 -33.82
C GLY A 71 -8.19 3.17 -33.12
N HIS A 72 -8.51 2.78 -31.89
CA HIS A 72 -7.75 1.82 -31.10
C HIS A 72 -8.36 0.43 -31.29
N LYS A 73 -7.61 -0.52 -31.84
CA LYS A 73 -8.12 -1.87 -32.11
C LYS A 73 -7.59 -2.87 -31.11
N VAL A 74 -8.39 -3.17 -30.09
CA VAL A 74 -8.08 -4.18 -29.08
C VAL A 74 -8.59 -5.56 -29.52
N TYR A 75 -7.66 -6.50 -29.68
CA TYR A 75 -7.98 -7.90 -29.92
C TYR A 75 -8.26 -8.62 -28.60
N ARG A 76 -9.15 -9.62 -28.62
CA ARG A 76 -9.50 -10.36 -27.41
C ARG A 76 -8.31 -11.18 -26.90
N ALA A 77 -7.79 -10.85 -25.71
CA ALA A 77 -6.63 -11.50 -25.11
C ALA A 77 -6.80 -13.02 -24.88
N SER A 78 -8.02 -13.49 -24.60
CA SER A 78 -8.29 -14.93 -24.44
C SER A 78 -8.16 -15.74 -25.74
N SER A 79 -8.08 -15.08 -26.90
CA SER A 79 -7.90 -15.72 -28.21
C SER A 79 -6.44 -15.83 -28.67
N ALA A 80 -5.49 -15.24 -27.93
CA ALA A 80 -4.07 -15.26 -28.24
C ALA A 80 -3.32 -16.09 -27.20
N THR A 81 -2.56 -17.09 -27.66
CA THR A 81 -1.75 -17.99 -26.81
C THR A 81 -0.26 -17.71 -26.99
N LEU A 82 0.53 -18.06 -25.97
CA LEU A 82 2.00 -17.99 -26.06
C LEU A 82 2.53 -18.85 -27.21
N ALA A 83 1.96 -20.04 -27.42
CA ALA A 83 2.30 -20.90 -28.56
C ALA A 83 2.18 -20.14 -29.89
N ARG A 84 1.07 -19.43 -30.11
CA ARG A 84 0.86 -18.66 -31.34
C ARG A 84 1.82 -17.47 -31.49
N LEU A 85 2.20 -16.83 -30.38
CA LEU A 85 3.21 -15.76 -30.40
C LEU A 85 4.59 -16.32 -30.77
N VAL A 86 4.99 -17.45 -30.18
CA VAL A 86 6.25 -18.12 -30.48
C VAL A 86 6.29 -18.63 -31.93
N GLU A 87 5.20 -19.20 -32.44
CA GLU A 87 5.09 -19.65 -33.83
C GLU A 87 5.28 -18.50 -34.84
N LYS A 88 4.91 -17.27 -34.46
CA LYS A 88 5.17 -16.06 -35.25
C LYS A 88 6.58 -15.48 -35.09
N GLY A 89 7.41 -16.09 -34.25
CA GLY A 89 8.77 -15.63 -33.97
C GLY A 89 8.85 -14.48 -32.95
N VAL A 90 7.78 -14.22 -32.18
CA VAL A 90 7.82 -13.22 -31.10
C VAL A 90 8.70 -13.75 -29.97
N THR A 91 9.72 -12.97 -29.59
CA THR A 91 10.66 -13.29 -28.51
C THR A 91 10.50 -12.39 -27.29
N ALA A 92 9.94 -11.20 -27.47
CA ALA A 92 9.54 -10.30 -26.40
C ALA A 92 8.28 -9.52 -26.81
N PHE A 93 7.50 -9.12 -25.81
CA PHE A 93 6.29 -8.33 -25.97
C PHE A 93 6.01 -7.54 -24.70
N ASP A 94 5.19 -6.51 -24.80
CA ASP A 94 4.94 -5.59 -23.71
C ASP A 94 3.59 -5.85 -23.06
N TYR A 95 3.51 -5.55 -21.76
CA TYR A 95 2.30 -5.65 -20.94
C TYR A 95 2.16 -4.35 -20.14
N THR A 96 1.11 -3.61 -20.42
CA THR A 96 0.77 -2.37 -19.72
C THR A 96 -0.38 -2.66 -18.77
N TYR A 97 -0.19 -2.29 -17.51
CA TYR A 97 -1.20 -2.37 -16.46
C TYR A 97 -1.50 -0.98 -15.92
N ASP A 98 -2.77 -0.68 -15.70
CA ASP A 98 -3.26 0.62 -15.26
C ASP A 98 -2.94 1.73 -16.26
N MET A 99 -3.89 2.06 -17.14
CA MET A 99 -3.71 3.15 -18.13
C MET A 99 -3.64 4.56 -17.50
N GLY A 100 -3.90 4.68 -16.19
CA GLY A 100 -3.67 5.93 -15.44
C GLY A 100 -2.21 6.03 -15.01
N ASP A 101 -1.73 5.02 -14.30
CA ASP A 101 -0.37 4.95 -13.73
C ASP A 101 0.71 4.50 -14.75
N ASN A 102 0.28 3.85 -15.83
CA ASN A 102 1.06 3.31 -16.95
C ASN A 102 2.20 2.37 -16.54
N TRP A 103 1.90 1.34 -15.75
CA TRP A 103 2.89 0.33 -15.36
C TRP A 103 3.23 -0.58 -16.53
N GLU A 104 4.34 -0.26 -17.20
CA GLU A 104 4.82 -1.01 -18.35
C GLU A 104 5.77 -2.15 -17.96
N HIS A 105 5.55 -3.31 -18.56
CA HIS A 105 6.38 -4.48 -18.38
C HIS A 105 6.89 -4.99 -19.71
N ARG A 106 8.17 -5.34 -19.75
CA ARG A 106 8.73 -6.13 -20.83
C ARG A 106 8.68 -7.60 -20.45
N ILE A 107 8.01 -8.40 -21.26
CA ILE A 107 7.95 -9.86 -21.11
C ILE A 107 8.82 -10.49 -22.19
N THR A 108 9.90 -11.14 -21.77
CA THR A 108 10.83 -11.85 -22.66
C THR A 108 10.63 -13.36 -22.53
N ILE A 109 10.49 -14.04 -23.66
CA ILE A 109 10.46 -15.50 -23.76
C ILE A 109 11.91 -15.99 -23.79
N GLU A 110 12.44 -16.42 -22.64
CA GLU A 110 13.84 -16.84 -22.54
C GLU A 110 14.09 -18.17 -23.25
N ARG A 111 13.16 -19.12 -23.11
CA ARG A 111 13.21 -20.43 -23.76
C ARG A 111 11.85 -21.13 -23.74
N VAL A 112 11.70 -22.11 -24.63
CA VAL A 112 10.58 -23.04 -24.68
C VAL A 112 11.14 -24.46 -24.56
N GLU A 113 10.60 -25.24 -23.63
CA GLU A 113 11.09 -26.58 -23.30
C GLU A 113 9.93 -27.52 -22.93
N PRO A 114 10.10 -28.86 -23.03
CA PRO A 114 9.06 -29.80 -22.60
C PRO A 114 8.76 -29.66 -21.10
N ALA A 115 7.49 -29.78 -20.69
CA ALA A 115 7.12 -29.80 -19.28
C ALA A 115 7.82 -30.95 -18.53
N GLU A 116 8.27 -30.67 -17.30
CA GLU A 116 8.84 -31.70 -16.42
C GLU A 116 7.74 -32.64 -15.89
N PRO A 117 7.89 -33.97 -16.04
CA PRO A 117 6.90 -34.92 -15.53
C PRO A 117 6.68 -34.76 -14.02
N GLY A 118 5.43 -34.58 -13.61
CA GLY A 118 5.04 -34.45 -12.20
C GLY A 118 5.17 -33.05 -11.60
N ARG A 119 5.67 -32.06 -12.36
CA ARG A 119 5.69 -30.66 -11.94
C ARG A 119 4.37 -29.96 -12.31
N LEU A 120 3.90 -29.08 -11.43
CA LEU A 120 2.70 -28.27 -11.67
C LEU A 120 3.10 -26.91 -12.24
N TYR A 121 2.31 -26.40 -13.17
CA TYR A 121 2.48 -25.08 -13.78
C TYR A 121 1.17 -24.28 -13.66
N PRO A 122 1.21 -22.93 -13.58
CA PRO A 122 2.41 -22.07 -13.65
C PRO A 122 3.30 -22.20 -12.42
N ASP A 123 4.61 -22.06 -12.62
CA ASP A 123 5.61 -22.16 -11.56
C ASP A 123 6.45 -20.88 -11.46
N PHE A 124 6.75 -20.47 -10.24
CA PHE A 124 7.53 -19.27 -9.94
C PHE A 124 9.00 -19.64 -9.75
N LEU A 125 9.85 -19.25 -10.71
CA LEU A 125 11.25 -19.66 -10.74
C LEU A 125 12.18 -18.68 -10.01
N GLY A 126 11.76 -17.44 -9.79
CA GLY A 126 12.52 -16.45 -9.04
C GLY A 126 12.17 -15.01 -9.38
N GLY A 127 12.78 -14.08 -8.66
CA GLY A 127 12.60 -12.65 -8.87
C GLY A 127 13.42 -11.85 -7.88
N GLU A 128 13.50 -10.55 -8.11
CA GLU A 128 14.21 -9.62 -7.23
C GLU A 128 13.34 -8.39 -6.93
N ARG A 129 13.49 -7.89 -5.69
CA ARG A 129 12.84 -6.69 -5.14
C ARG A 129 11.32 -6.79 -5.00
N ARG A 130 10.77 -5.90 -4.18
CA ARG A 130 9.31 -5.74 -4.03
C ARG A 130 8.79 -4.91 -5.19
N CYS A 131 7.66 -5.31 -5.76
CA CYS A 131 6.95 -4.48 -6.74
C CYS A 131 6.31 -3.28 -6.04
N PRO A 132 6.10 -2.17 -6.78
CA PRO A 132 5.33 -1.04 -6.26
C PRO A 132 3.95 -1.52 -5.80
N PRO A 133 3.42 -1.01 -4.67
CA PRO A 133 2.04 -1.24 -4.30
C PRO A 133 1.09 -0.75 -5.41
N GLU A 134 -0.10 -1.34 -5.47
CA GLU A 134 -1.16 -0.86 -6.36
C GLU A 134 -1.57 0.59 -6.03
N ASP A 135 -1.98 1.35 -7.05
CA ASP A 135 -2.32 2.79 -6.96
C ASP A 135 -1.16 3.69 -6.47
N SER A 136 0.09 3.28 -6.67
CA SER A 136 1.25 4.05 -6.20
C SER A 136 1.77 5.10 -7.18
N ALA A 137 1.36 5.09 -8.45
CA ALA A 137 1.79 6.09 -9.44
C ALA A 137 0.86 7.32 -9.54
N LEU A 138 -0.29 7.31 -8.84
CA LEU A 138 -1.12 8.49 -8.56
C LEU A 138 -0.35 9.61 -7.83
N LEU A 139 0.84 9.30 -7.32
CA LEU A 139 1.85 10.26 -6.98
C LEU A 139 2.87 10.21 -8.11
N ASN A 140 2.97 11.29 -8.90
CA ASN A 140 3.97 11.52 -9.95
C ASN A 140 5.40 11.58 -9.34
N PHE A 141 5.79 10.48 -8.71
CA PHE A 141 6.87 10.34 -7.76
C PHE A 141 7.74 9.20 -8.27
N ASN A 142 8.93 9.55 -8.74
CA ASN A 142 9.98 8.59 -8.90
C ASN A 142 10.22 7.92 -7.54
N VAL A 143 9.93 6.62 -7.46
CA VAL A 143 10.02 5.85 -6.21
C VAL A 143 11.45 5.89 -5.64
N SER A 144 12.48 5.98 -6.49
CA SER A 144 13.86 6.15 -6.02
C SER A 144 14.05 7.50 -5.34
N ASP A 145 13.55 8.57 -5.95
CA ASP A 145 13.67 9.93 -5.41
C ASP A 145 12.86 10.07 -4.12
N TRP A 146 11.69 9.43 -4.04
CA TRP A 146 10.92 9.37 -2.80
C TRP A 146 11.67 8.62 -1.69
N LEU A 147 12.25 7.45 -1.98
CA LEU A 147 12.98 6.66 -0.97
C LEU A 147 14.20 7.42 -0.45
N HIS A 148 14.91 8.12 -1.34
CA HIS A 148 16.03 8.97 -0.96
C HIS A 148 15.59 10.19 -0.14
N ASP A 149 14.56 10.91 -0.59
CA ASP A 149 14.03 12.11 0.08
C ASP A 149 13.36 11.77 1.42
N ALA A 150 12.67 10.64 1.52
CA ALA A 150 12.08 10.15 2.77
C ALA A 150 13.16 9.71 3.77
N ALA A 151 14.24 9.09 3.32
CA ALA A 151 15.37 8.72 4.18
C ALA A 151 16.11 9.96 4.69
N GLU A 152 16.37 10.95 3.82
CA GLU A 152 17.02 12.21 4.22
C GLU A 152 16.14 13.04 5.16
N LYS A 153 14.84 13.16 4.88
CA LYS A 153 13.89 13.88 5.74
C LYS A 153 13.68 13.19 7.08
N ALA A 154 13.63 11.85 7.13
CA ALA A 154 13.49 11.11 8.38
C ALA A 154 14.70 11.28 9.32
N LEU A 155 15.87 11.63 8.77
CA LEU A 155 17.10 11.92 9.50
C LEU A 155 17.40 13.42 9.63
N SER A 156 16.47 14.31 9.22
CA SER A 156 16.71 15.75 9.32
C SER A 156 16.73 16.20 10.80
N PRO A 157 17.58 17.20 11.14
CA PRO A 157 17.64 17.74 12.51
C PRO A 157 16.28 18.25 13.01
N GLU A 158 15.46 18.81 12.12
CA GLU A 158 14.13 19.34 12.43
C GLU A 158 13.15 18.23 12.81
N MET A 159 13.20 17.09 12.13
CA MET A 159 12.38 15.91 12.47
C MET A 159 12.83 15.29 13.80
N LEU A 160 14.14 15.24 14.06
CA LEU A 160 14.68 14.78 15.34
C LEU A 160 14.28 15.70 16.49
N GLU A 161 14.36 17.02 16.31
CA GLU A 161 13.90 18.00 17.31
C GLU A 161 12.41 17.86 17.58
N MET A 162 11.58 17.68 16.54
CA MET A 162 10.15 17.45 16.69
C MET A 162 9.85 16.17 17.49
N LEU A 163 10.53 15.07 17.19
CA LEU A 163 10.37 13.80 17.91
C LEU A 163 10.82 13.92 19.37
N VAL A 164 11.95 14.57 19.63
CA VAL A 164 12.45 14.82 20.99
C VAL A 164 11.45 15.66 21.79
N LEU A 165 10.88 16.71 21.19
CA LEU A 165 9.84 17.53 21.82
C LEU A 165 8.58 16.70 22.11
N GLN A 166 8.15 15.86 21.16
CA GLN A 166 6.98 14.99 21.35
C GLN A 166 7.18 13.98 22.48
N PHE A 167 8.32 13.27 22.50
CA PHE A 167 8.64 12.36 23.60
C PHE A 167 8.81 13.08 24.94
N GLY A 168 9.36 14.30 24.92
CA GLY A 168 9.48 15.16 26.10
C GLY A 168 8.13 15.56 26.70
N VAL A 169 7.17 15.96 25.86
CA VAL A 169 5.79 16.27 26.29
C VAL A 169 5.12 15.03 26.88
N ILE A 170 5.23 13.89 26.20
CA ILE A 170 4.68 12.62 26.70
C ILE A 170 5.28 12.27 28.07
N ALA A 171 6.61 12.34 28.22
CA ALA A 171 7.28 12.07 29.48
C ALA A 171 6.85 13.03 30.61
N ALA A 172 6.72 14.32 30.32
CA ALA A 172 6.26 15.32 31.28
C ALA A 172 4.82 15.02 31.74
N MET A 173 3.95 14.60 30.83
CA MET A 173 2.58 14.21 31.16
C MET A 173 2.51 12.97 32.05
N PHE A 174 3.34 11.97 31.78
CA PHE A 174 3.47 10.80 32.67
C PHE A 174 4.01 11.20 34.05
N ALA A 175 4.95 12.14 34.12
CA ALA A 175 5.46 12.65 35.40
C ALA A 175 4.37 13.39 36.19
N VAL A 176 3.57 14.25 35.54
CA VAL A 176 2.43 14.93 36.18
C VAL A 176 1.38 13.92 36.65
N ALA A 177 1.01 12.95 35.82
CA ALA A 177 0.08 11.88 36.18
C ALA A 177 0.59 11.06 37.38
N TRP A 178 1.90 10.79 37.44
CA TRP A 178 2.54 10.10 38.55
C TRP A 178 2.51 10.93 39.85
N VAL A 179 2.78 12.23 39.79
CA VAL A 179 2.68 13.13 40.96
C VAL A 179 1.23 13.22 41.46
N LEU A 180 0.26 13.38 40.56
CA LEU A 180 -1.16 13.35 40.93
C LEU A 180 -1.53 12.01 41.58
N ARG A 181 -1.02 10.90 41.07
CA ARG A 181 -1.22 9.58 41.66
C ARG A 181 -0.61 9.49 43.07
N LEU A 182 0.60 10.01 43.29
CA LEU A 182 1.23 10.03 44.62
C LEU A 182 0.41 10.83 45.64
N ILE A 183 -0.16 11.96 45.23
CA ILE A 183 -0.97 12.80 46.12
C ILE A 183 -2.33 12.14 46.40
N THR A 184 -2.90 11.45 45.41
CA THR A 184 -4.27 10.91 45.48
C THR A 184 -4.35 9.44 45.88
N CYS A 185 -3.24 8.68 45.89
CA CYS A 185 -3.24 7.23 46.15
C CYS A 185 -3.83 6.89 47.52
N GLY A 186 -3.55 7.68 48.56
CA GLY A 186 -4.09 7.46 49.90
C GLY A 186 -5.62 7.51 49.97
N HIS A 187 -6.29 8.30 49.13
CA HIS A 187 -7.75 8.38 49.06
C HIS A 187 -8.33 7.41 48.04
N THR A 188 -7.74 7.37 46.85
CA THR A 188 -8.23 6.56 45.73
C THR A 188 -8.05 5.06 45.97
N ASP A 189 -6.98 4.63 46.65
CA ASP A 189 -6.76 3.21 46.97
C ASP A 189 -7.68 2.74 48.10
N ARG A 190 -8.02 3.61 49.06
CA ARG A 190 -9.05 3.32 50.08
C ARG A 190 -10.44 3.19 49.47
N LEU A 191 -10.75 4.03 48.47
CA LEU A 191 -12.03 3.95 47.75
C LEU A 191 -12.08 2.68 46.88
N ALA A 192 -11.00 2.38 46.15
CA ALA A 192 -10.87 1.18 45.34
C ALA A 192 -10.97 -0.09 46.20
N ALA A 193 -10.35 -0.14 47.38
CA ALA A 193 -10.46 -1.25 48.30
C ALA A 193 -11.91 -1.49 48.79
N ARG A 194 -12.69 -0.41 49.02
CA ARG A 194 -14.12 -0.52 49.35
C ARG A 194 -14.92 -1.05 48.17
N VAL A 195 -14.67 -0.56 46.95
CA VAL A 195 -15.39 -0.97 45.74
C VAL A 195 -15.07 -2.42 45.37
N VAL A 196 -13.82 -2.86 45.48
CA VAL A 196 -13.40 -4.26 45.23
C VAL A 196 -14.11 -5.24 46.16
N HIS A 197 -14.52 -4.81 47.35
CA HIS A 197 -15.30 -5.65 48.27
C HIS A 197 -16.69 -6.01 47.72
N TYR A 198 -17.27 -5.16 46.86
CA TYR A 198 -18.57 -5.37 46.20
C TYR A 198 -18.45 -6.08 44.84
N ILE A 199 -17.24 -6.36 44.35
CA ILE A 199 -17.01 -7.02 43.06
C ILE A 199 -16.74 -8.52 43.28
N PRO A 200 -17.51 -9.43 42.64
CA PRO A 200 -17.32 -10.88 42.76
C PRO A 200 -15.89 -11.29 42.40
N ALA A 201 -15.32 -12.24 43.14
CA ALA A 201 -13.92 -12.67 42.97
C ALA A 201 -13.58 -13.13 41.54
N ALA A 202 -14.57 -13.56 40.76
CA ALA A 202 -14.41 -14.01 39.37
C ALA A 202 -14.01 -12.91 38.36
N ILE A 203 -14.15 -11.62 38.70
CA ILE A 203 -13.86 -10.47 37.79
C ILE A 203 -12.70 -9.62 38.35
N ARG A 204 -11.99 -10.12 39.37
CA ARG A 204 -11.03 -9.31 40.12
C ARG A 204 -9.72 -9.13 39.32
N ILE A 205 -9.59 -7.98 38.67
CA ILE A 205 -8.37 -7.58 37.93
C ILE A 205 -7.29 -7.19 38.94
N THR A 206 -6.20 -7.96 39.02
CA THR A 206 -5.00 -7.58 39.78
C THR A 206 -4.28 -6.41 39.08
N GLY A 207 -3.86 -5.39 39.83
CA GLY A 207 -3.10 -4.26 39.26
C GLY A 207 -3.92 -3.00 38.91
N LEU A 208 -5.13 -2.84 39.46
CA LEU A 208 -6.00 -1.66 39.24
C LEU A 208 -5.26 -0.31 39.38
N GLY A 209 -4.30 -0.20 40.31
CA GLY A 209 -3.50 1.02 40.51
C GLY A 209 -2.62 1.44 39.33
N ARG A 210 -2.17 0.49 38.49
CA ARG A 210 -1.45 0.79 37.23
C ARG A 210 -2.41 1.33 36.17
N ILE A 211 -3.62 0.78 36.09
CA ILE A 211 -4.67 1.23 35.16
C ILE A 211 -5.12 2.66 35.49
N VAL A 212 -5.22 2.99 36.78
CA VAL A 212 -5.59 4.36 37.22
C VAL A 212 -4.58 5.40 36.74
N THR A 213 -3.28 5.10 36.81
CA THR A 213 -2.22 6.03 36.36
C THR A 213 -2.27 6.24 34.85
N LEU A 214 -2.50 5.18 34.07
CA LEU A 214 -2.71 5.27 32.62
C LEU A 214 -3.99 6.07 32.28
N ALA A 215 -5.06 5.92 33.06
CA ALA A 215 -6.30 6.67 32.88
C ALA A 215 -6.13 8.17 33.17
N TYR A 216 -5.36 8.55 34.20
CA TYR A 216 -5.03 9.96 34.46
C TYR A 216 -4.16 10.55 33.36
N ALA A 217 -3.15 9.82 32.87
CA ALA A 217 -2.29 10.27 31.78
C ALA A 217 -3.08 10.46 30.47
N TRP A 218 -3.96 9.51 30.14
CA TRP A 218 -4.85 9.61 28.99
C TRP A 218 -5.83 10.79 29.11
N LEU A 219 -6.44 10.99 30.29
CA LEU A 219 -7.37 12.09 30.51
C LEU A 219 -6.68 13.46 30.36
N LEU A 220 -5.46 13.59 30.88
CA LEU A 220 -4.66 14.81 30.69
C LEU A 220 -4.32 15.04 29.23
N LEU A 221 -4.04 13.98 28.45
CA LEU A 221 -3.77 14.08 27.01
C LEU A 221 -4.99 14.65 26.26
N VAL A 222 -6.17 14.09 26.53
CA VAL A 222 -7.44 14.53 25.93
C VAL A 222 -7.79 15.96 26.33
N ILE A 223 -7.54 16.36 27.59
CA ILE A 223 -7.78 17.72 28.04
C ILE A 223 -6.83 18.70 27.36
N THR A 224 -5.53 18.38 27.31
CA THR A 224 -4.52 19.22 26.65
C THR A 224 -4.84 19.42 25.16
N GLU A 225 -5.21 18.36 24.44
CA GLU A 225 -5.69 18.46 23.05
C GLU A 225 -6.86 19.42 22.89
N ARG A 226 -7.87 19.29 23.76
CA ARG A 226 -9.08 20.13 23.71
C ARG A 226 -8.82 21.58 24.06
N VAL A 227 -7.87 21.85 24.96
CA VAL A 227 -7.45 23.21 25.33
C VAL A 227 -6.68 23.85 24.18
N LEU A 228 -5.70 23.14 23.60
CA LEU A 228 -4.91 23.64 22.47
C LEU A 228 -5.78 23.93 21.24
N ALA A 229 -6.73 23.04 20.92
CA ALA A 229 -7.68 23.22 19.82
C ALA A 229 -8.56 24.47 19.98
N ARG A 230 -8.93 24.83 21.21
CA ARG A 230 -9.70 26.07 21.51
C ARG A 230 -8.85 27.34 21.42
N SER A 231 -7.55 27.22 21.63
CA SER A 231 -6.58 28.32 21.49
C SER A 231 -6.07 28.49 20.06
N GLY A 232 -6.61 27.74 19.08
CA GLY A 232 -6.22 27.81 17.67
C GLY A 232 -4.94 27.02 17.33
N TYR A 233 -4.40 26.24 18.27
CA TYR A 233 -3.25 25.38 18.05
C TYR A 233 -3.72 23.95 17.78
N VAL A 234 -3.31 23.36 16.66
CA VAL A 234 -3.60 21.96 16.33
C VAL A 234 -2.40 21.12 16.74
N LEU A 235 -2.59 20.16 17.65
CA LEU A 235 -1.55 19.18 17.97
C LEU A 235 -1.54 18.13 16.85
N THR A 236 -0.63 18.28 15.89
CA THR A 236 -0.47 17.31 14.81
C THR A 236 0.30 16.11 15.34
N TYR A 237 -0.42 15.07 15.76
CA TYR A 237 0.22 13.76 15.96
C TYR A 237 0.55 13.21 14.58
N VAL A 238 1.84 13.04 14.30
CA VAL A 238 2.26 12.22 13.16
C VAL A 238 1.96 10.77 13.55
N TYR A 239 0.73 10.32 13.28
CA TYR A 239 0.48 8.91 13.12
C TYR A 239 1.20 8.50 11.84
N VAL A 240 2.14 7.57 11.93
CA VAL A 240 2.54 6.77 10.77
C VAL A 240 1.31 5.94 10.42
N CYS A 241 0.40 6.52 9.65
CA CYS A 241 -0.77 5.84 9.12
C CYS A 241 -0.29 4.86 8.05
N VAL A 242 0.01 3.63 8.45
CA VAL A 242 0.09 2.51 7.52
C VAL A 242 -1.35 2.17 7.12
N GLY A 243 -1.83 2.83 6.08
CA GLY A 243 -3.12 2.56 5.44
C GLY A 243 -4.32 3.29 6.06
N CYS A 244 -4.82 4.33 5.40
CA CYS A 244 -6.23 4.69 5.50
C CYS A 244 -6.71 5.40 4.22
N ARG A 245 -7.79 4.87 3.65
CA ARG A 245 -8.47 5.27 2.41
C ARG A 245 -9.12 6.65 2.54
N PHE A 246 -8.99 7.48 1.51
CA PHE A 246 -9.87 8.63 1.28
C PHE A 246 -11.09 8.15 0.47
N LEU A 247 -12.30 8.21 1.05
CA LEU A 247 -13.53 8.20 0.25
C LEU A 247 -13.81 9.63 -0.22
N PRO A 248 -14.20 9.85 -1.50
CA PRO A 248 -14.61 11.16 -1.96
C PRO A 248 -16.04 11.50 -1.45
N PRO A 249 -16.35 12.79 -1.26
CA PRO A 249 -17.66 13.22 -0.79
C PRO A 249 -18.73 13.04 -1.88
N ARG A 250 -19.83 12.36 -1.53
CA ARG A 250 -21.08 12.45 -2.30
C ARG A 250 -21.57 13.89 -2.28
N GLY A 251 -21.69 14.50 -3.46
CA GLY A 251 -22.19 15.85 -3.61
C GLY A 251 -23.64 15.99 -3.16
N HIS A 252 -23.87 16.89 -2.20
CA HIS A 252 -25.09 17.70 -2.14
C HIS A 252 -24.69 19.08 -1.59
N LEU A 253 -24.48 20.03 -2.50
CA LEU A 253 -24.31 21.45 -2.23
C LEU A 253 -25.70 22.09 -2.11
N LEU A 254 -26.07 22.53 -0.90
CA LEU A 254 -26.89 23.72 -0.72
C LEU A 254 -26.18 24.65 0.29
N ALA A 255 -25.72 25.76 -0.30
CA ALA A 255 -25.48 27.08 0.27
C ALA A 255 -24.83 27.24 1.66
N GLY A 256 -23.65 27.86 1.65
CA GLY A 256 -23.35 28.95 2.57
C GLY A 256 -22.25 28.72 3.59
N SER A 257 -20.99 28.91 3.19
CA SER A 257 -20.02 29.82 3.84
C SER A 257 -18.61 29.55 3.33
N LYS A 258 -17.90 30.63 3.05
CA LYS A 258 -16.52 30.65 2.56
C LYS A 258 -15.59 30.03 3.61
N LEU A 259 -14.76 29.08 3.21
CA LEU A 259 -13.50 28.77 3.88
C LEU A 259 -12.38 28.84 2.84
N SER A 260 -11.63 29.94 2.92
CA SER A 260 -10.35 30.13 2.26
C SER A 260 -9.35 29.12 2.83
N HIS A 261 -8.93 28.15 2.03
CA HIS A 261 -7.71 27.41 2.30
C HIS A 261 -6.53 28.17 1.70
N THR A 262 -5.77 28.82 2.57
CA THR A 262 -4.49 29.44 2.28
C THR A 262 -3.52 28.36 1.82
N CYS A 263 -3.12 28.39 0.55
CA CYS A 263 -1.87 27.80 0.10
C CYS A 263 -0.72 28.50 0.82
N PHE A 264 0.18 27.74 1.46
CA PHE A 264 1.53 28.21 1.76
C PHE A 264 2.49 27.49 0.81
N GLY A 265 3.06 28.26 -0.12
CA GLY A 265 4.19 27.86 -0.93
C GLY A 265 5.50 28.49 -0.42
N ARG A 266 6.61 27.94 -0.95
CA ARG A 266 8.04 28.26 -0.74
C ARG A 266 8.61 27.73 0.60
N PHE A 267 9.72 27.01 0.61
CA PHE A 267 10.89 27.02 -0.29
C PHE A 267 11.15 25.69 -0.97
#